data_AF-A0A2U3B7H8-F1
#
_entry.id   AF-A0A2U3B7H8-F1
#
_cell.length_a   1.000
_cell.length_b   1.000
_cell.length_c   1.000
_cell.angle_alpha   90.00
_cell.angle_beta   90.00
_cell.angle_gamma   90.00
#
_symmetry.space_group_name_H-M   'P 1'
#
loop_
_entity.id
_entity.type
_entity.pdbx_description
1 polymer ?
#
loop_
_entity_poly.entity_id
_entity_poly.type
_entity_poly.pdbx_seq_one_letter_code
_entity_poly.pdbx_strand_id
1 'polypeptide(L)' 'MTRNRSNLAQKQVGRFFAEGYTERQLLEIVLGQAQKLMSNYTNHLAKTPVDKVFEKYTWK' A
#
# COMPACT_ATOMS: atom_id res chain seq x y z
N MET A 1 -8.82 -0.88 0.70
CA MET A 1 -8.05 -1.96 1.34
C MET A 1 -7.42 -1.51 2.66
N THR A 2 -6.62 -0.43 2.73
CA THR A 2 -5.95 -0.02 4.00
C THR A 2 -6.93 0.32 5.13
N ARG A 3 -7.92 1.17 4.88
CA ARG A 3 -8.89 1.63 5.91
C ARG A 3 -9.88 0.55 6.33
N ASN A 4 -10.28 -0.31 5.40
CA ASN A 4 -11.26 -1.39 5.61
C ASN A 4 -10.63 -2.78 5.77
N ARG A 5 -9.31 -2.85 6.02
CA ARG A 5 -8.57 -4.09 6.28
C ARG A 5 -8.84 -5.18 5.22
N SER A 6 -8.83 -4.78 3.95
CA SER A 6 -9.08 -5.65 2.79
C SER A 6 -10.45 -6.34 2.73
N ASN A 7 -11.42 -5.91 3.54
CA ASN A 7 -12.83 -6.31 3.39
C ASN A 7 -13.47 -5.56 2.21
N LEU A 8 -13.26 -6.09 1.00
CA LEU A 8 -13.69 -5.48 -0.25
C LEU A 8 -15.11 -5.90 -0.63
N ALA A 9 -15.91 -4.93 -1.11
CA ALA A 9 -17.19 -5.25 -1.74
C ALA A 9 -16.96 -5.93 -3.09
N GLN A 10 -17.79 -6.93 -3.43
CA GLN A 10 -17.70 -7.64 -4.71
C GLN A 10 -17.70 -6.72 -5.92
N LYS A 11 -18.45 -5.61 -5.87
CA LYS A 11 -18.46 -4.57 -6.93
C LYS A 11 -17.08 -3.95 -7.17
N GLN A 12 -16.26 -3.79 -6.13
CA GLN A 12 -14.92 -3.22 -6.25
C GLN A 12 -13.95 -4.22 -6.89
N VAL A 13 -14.03 -5.49 -6.47
CA VAL A 13 -13.22 -6.57 -7.06
C VAL A 13 -13.61 -6.80 -8.52
N GLY A 14 -14.92 -6.82 -8.83
CA GLY A 14 -15.41 -6.95 -10.19
C GLY A 14 -14.97 -5.83 -11.13
N ARG A 15 -14.96 -4.57 -10.66
CA ARG A 15 -14.40 -3.45 -11.43
C ARG A 15 -12.91 -3.62 -11.70
N PHE A 16 -12.15 -4.07 -10.71
CA PHE A 16 -10.72 -4.31 -10.86
C PHE A 16 -10.45 -5.39 -11.92
N PHE A 17 -11.22 -6.48 -11.93
CA PHE A 17 -11.07 -7.51 -12.96
C PHE A 17 -11.60 -7.10 -14.33
N ALA A 18 -12.61 -6.23 -14.39
CA ALA A 18 -13.11 -5.69 -15.66
C ALA A 18 -12.06 -4.84 -16.41
N GLU A 19 -11.11 -4.23 -15.70
CA GLU A 19 -9.97 -3.50 -16.27
C GLU A 19 -8.83 -4.45 -16.72
N GLY A 20 -9.02 -5.77 -16.65
CA GLY A 20 -8.07 -6.78 -17.10
C GLY A 20 -7.06 -7.24 -16.05
N TYR A 21 -7.17 -6.77 -14.80
CA TYR A 21 -6.36 -7.30 -13.70
C TYR A 21 -6.88 -8.67 -13.25
N THR A 22 -6.01 -9.46 -12.64
CA THR A 22 -6.32 -10.81 -12.17
C THR A 22 -6.17 -10.91 -10.65
N GLU A 23 -6.56 -12.06 -10.11
CA GLU A 23 -6.33 -12.41 -8.70
C GLU A 23 -4.86 -12.27 -8.30
N ARG A 24 -3.92 -12.56 -9.22
CA ARG A 24 -2.49 -12.39 -8.98
C ARG A 24 -2.16 -10.95 -8.58
N GLN A 25 -2.63 -9.96 -9.35
CA GLN A 25 -2.37 -8.55 -9.04
C GLN A 25 -3.07 -8.12 -7.75
N LEU A 26 -4.25 -8.68 -7.45
CA LEU A 26 -4.91 -8.43 -6.17
C LEU A 26 -4.05 -8.90 -4.98
N LEU A 27 -3.42 -10.08 -5.09
CA LEU A 27 -2.48 -10.60 -4.09
C LEU A 27 -1.18 -9.80 -4.03
N GLU A 28 -0.67 -9.31 -5.16
CA GLU A 28 0.50 -8.41 -5.20
C GLU A 28 0.22 -7.09 -4.45
N ILE A 29 -1.01 -6.55 -4.53
CA ILE A 29 -1.43 -5.40 -3.72
C ILE A 29 -1.40 -5.75 -2.23
N VAL A 30 -1.92 -6.91 -1.83
CA VAL A 30 -1.90 -7.35 -0.42
C VAL A 30 -0.45 -7.49 0.09
N LEU A 31 0.45 -8.06 -0.72
CA LEU A 31 1.87 -8.17 -0.41
C LEU A 31 2.50 -6.78 -0.20
N GLY A 32 2.28 -5.85 -1.12
CA GLY A 32 2.77 -4.48 -1.01
C GLY A 32 2.23 -3.76 0.23
N GLN A 33 0.96 -3.99 0.58
CA GLN A 33 0.37 -3.44 1.81
C GLN A 33 1.03 -3.98 3.08
N ALA A 34 1.28 -5.29 3.16
CA ALA A 34 1.95 -5.90 4.31
C ALA A 34 3.36 -5.32 4.49
N GLN A 35 4.12 -5.21 3.39
CA GLN A 35 5.45 -4.62 3.40
C GLN A 35 5.43 -3.17 3.88
N LYS A 36 4.51 -2.35 3.36
CA LYS A 36 4.39 -0.95 3.78
C LYS A 36 3.87 -0.79 5.21
N LEU A 37 3.00 -1.68 5.70
CA LEU A 37 2.57 -1.66 7.09
C LEU A 37 3.76 -1.83 8.04
N MET A 38 4.56 -2.88 7.81
CA MET A 38 5.79 -3.11 8.60
C MET A 38 6.74 -1.91 8.50
N SER A 39 7.09 -1.51 7.28
CA SER A 39 8.04 -0.41 7.03
C SER A 39 7.58 0.92 7.63
N ASN A 40 6.31 1.30 7.49
CA ASN A 40 5.80 2.56 8.00
C ASN A 40 5.82 2.58 9.53
N TYR A 41 5.42 1.49 10.18
CA TYR A 41 5.41 1.41 11.65
C TYR A 41 6.82 1.39 12.21
N THR A 42 7.73 0.62 11.62
CA THR A 42 9.14 0.60 12.01
C THR A 42 9.74 2.00 11.92
N ASN A 43 9.59 2.70 10.79
CA ASN A 43 10.16 4.04 10.62
C ASN A 43 9.54 5.07 11.56
N HIS A 44 8.23 4.99 11.79
CA HIS A 44 7.56 5.89 12.73
C HIS A 44 8.07 5.70 14.16
N LEU A 45 8.19 4.45 14.62
CA LEU A 45 8.67 4.12 15.97
C LEU A 45 10.17 4.45 16.14
N ALA A 46 10.98 4.15 15.14
CA ALA A 46 12.42 4.41 15.16
C ALA A 46 12.79 5.88 14.87
N LYS A 47 11.82 6.71 14.47
CA LYS A 47 12.03 8.09 14.00
C LYS A 47 13.11 8.18 12.91
N THR A 48 13.08 7.24 11.97
CA THR A 48 14.07 7.19 10.89
C THR A 48 14.03 8.48 10.08
N PRO A 49 15.16 9.20 9.92
CA PRO A 49 15.20 10.41 9.10
C PRO A 49 14.98 10.07 7.62
N VAL A 50 14.50 11.06 6.87
CA VAL A 50 14.44 10.96 5.41
C VAL A 50 15.86 11.03 4.85
N ASP A 51 16.22 10.17 3.90
CA ASP A 51 17.53 10.26 3.26
C ASP A 51 17.67 11.56 2.48
N LYS A 52 18.87 12.14 2.50
CA LYS A 52 19.18 13.43 1.86
C LYS A 52 18.72 13.52 0.39
N VAL A 53 18.84 12.43 -0.36
CA VAL A 53 18.43 12.39 -1.79
C VAL A 53 16.91 12.56 -1.98
N PHE A 54 16.12 12.27 -0.95
CA PHE A 54 14.67 12.40 -0.95
C PHE A 54 14.15 13.70 -0.32
N GLU A 55 15.00 14.53 0.29
CA GLU A 55 14.59 15.80 0.91
C GLU A 55 13.86 16.74 -0.07
N LYS A 56 14.25 16.72 -1.36
CA LYS A 56 13.59 17.52 -2.41
C LYS A 56 12.13 17.15 -2.66
N TYR A 57 11.67 16.00 -2.17
CA TYR A 57 10.30 15.52 -2.28
C TYR A 57 9.48 15.70 -0.98
N THR A 58 10.03 16.42 0.01
CA THR A 58 9.33 16.68 1.27
C THR A 58 8.09 17.55 1.02
N TRP A 59 6.95 17.15 1.58
CA TRP A 59 5.71 17.91 1.51
C TRP A 59 5.78 19.14 2.43
N LYS A 60 5.32 20.31 1.96
CA LYS A 60 5.22 21.55 2.75
C LYS A 60 3.86 21.68 3.43
#